data_AF-A0A2Y9P2Y0-F1
#
_entry.id   AF-A0A2Y9P2Y0-F1
#
_cell.length_a   1.000
_cell.length_b   1.000
_cell.length_c   1.000
_cell.angle_alpha   90.00
_cell.angle_beta   90.00
_cell.angle_gamma   90.00
#
_symmetry.space_group_name_H-M   'P 1'
#
loop_
_entity.id
_entity.type
_entity.pdbx_description
1 polymer ?
#
loop_
_entity_poly.entity_id
_entity_poly.type
_entity_poly.pdbx_seq_one_letter_code
_entity_poly.pdbx_strand_id
1 'polypeptide(L)'
;MAESHLQSSVITASQFFEIWLHFDADGSGYLEGKELQNLIQELQQARKKAGLELSPEMKTFVDQYGQKDDGKIGIVELAHVLPTEENFLLLFRCQQLKSCEEFMKTWRKYDTDHSGFIETEELKNFLKDLLEKANKTVDDKKLAEYTDLMLKLFDSNNDGKLELTEMARLLPVQENFLLKFQGVKMCGKEFNKAFELYDQDGNGYIDENELDALLKDLCEKNKQDLDINNIPMYKKSIMALSDGGKLYRTDLALILSAGDN
;
A
#
# COMPACT_ATOMS: atom_id res chain seq x y z
N MET A 1 -25.94 -2.10 -4.15
CA MET A 1 -25.36 -0.83 -4.63
C MET A 1 -24.12 -1.12 -5.48
N ALA A 2 -23.16 -1.93 -5.01
CA ALA A 2 -22.03 -2.40 -5.83
C ALA A 2 -22.45 -2.99 -7.19
N GLU A 3 -23.47 -3.86 -7.23
CA GLU A 3 -23.97 -4.47 -8.47
C GLU A 3 -24.46 -3.44 -9.51
N SER A 4 -24.99 -2.27 -9.10
CA SER A 4 -25.37 -1.19 -10.04
C SER A 4 -24.18 -0.41 -10.57
N HIS A 5 -23.11 -0.28 -9.78
CA HIS A 5 -21.88 0.40 -10.22
C HIS A 5 -21.09 -0.46 -11.20
N LEU A 6 -21.06 -1.79 -11.01
CA LEU A 6 -20.40 -2.75 -11.91
C LEU A 6 -21.01 -2.78 -13.33
N GLN A 7 -22.25 -2.31 -13.49
CA GLN A 7 -22.94 -2.17 -14.78
C GLN A 7 -22.58 -0.89 -15.52
N SER A 8 -21.91 0.06 -14.87
CA SER A 8 -21.57 1.35 -15.47
C SER A 8 -20.46 1.21 -16.51
N SER A 9 -20.56 2.02 -17.57
CA SER A 9 -19.53 2.10 -18.62
C SER A 9 -18.23 2.73 -18.12
N VAL A 10 -18.34 3.69 -17.20
CA VAL A 10 -17.23 4.30 -16.46
C VAL A 10 -17.62 4.35 -14.99
N ILE A 11 -16.71 3.92 -14.12
CA ILE A 11 -16.88 3.91 -12.67
C ILE A 11 -16.12 5.12 -12.12
N THR A 12 -16.80 5.99 -11.37
CA THR A 12 -16.13 7.10 -10.69
C THR A 12 -15.25 6.59 -9.55
N ALA A 13 -14.30 7.38 -9.07
CA ALA A 13 -13.54 7.07 -7.86
C ALA A 13 -14.49 6.59 -6.76
N SER A 14 -15.40 7.44 -6.28
CA SER A 14 -16.38 7.12 -5.23
C SER A 14 -17.12 5.78 -5.43
N GLN A 15 -17.58 5.48 -6.65
CA GLN A 15 -18.26 4.22 -6.96
C GLN A 15 -17.32 3.00 -6.90
N PHE A 16 -16.07 3.17 -7.32
CA PHE A 16 -15.05 2.13 -7.22
C PHE A 16 -14.76 1.80 -5.76
N PHE A 17 -14.70 2.81 -4.88
CA PHE A 17 -14.54 2.58 -3.44
C PHE A 17 -15.72 1.83 -2.84
N GLU A 18 -16.95 2.18 -3.19
CA GLU A 18 -18.14 1.45 -2.73
C GLU A 18 -18.14 -0.01 -3.19
N ILE A 19 -17.62 -0.29 -4.39
CA ILE A 19 -17.41 -1.66 -4.86
C ILE A 19 -16.34 -2.34 -4.00
N TRP A 20 -15.18 -1.71 -3.81
CA TRP A 20 -14.07 -2.28 -3.04
C TRP A 20 -14.50 -2.65 -1.62
N LEU A 21 -15.03 -1.68 -0.87
CA LEU A 21 -15.48 -1.86 0.52
C LEU A 21 -16.63 -2.87 0.65
N HIS A 22 -17.39 -3.10 -0.42
CA HIS A 22 -18.43 -4.12 -0.40
C HIS A 22 -17.87 -5.54 -0.41
N PHE A 23 -16.75 -5.75 -1.11
CA PHE A 23 -16.14 -7.07 -1.26
C PHE A 23 -15.02 -7.33 -0.24
N ASP A 24 -14.27 -6.29 0.17
CA ASP A 24 -13.25 -6.33 1.23
C ASP A 24 -13.95 -6.28 2.60
N ALA A 25 -14.65 -7.36 2.92
CA ALA A 25 -15.52 -7.43 4.09
C ALA A 25 -14.73 -7.60 5.39
N ASP A 26 -13.54 -8.19 5.30
CA ASP A 26 -12.60 -8.29 6.42
C ASP A 26 -11.73 -7.04 6.63
N GLY A 27 -11.73 -6.11 5.66
CA GLY A 27 -10.96 -4.88 5.73
C GLY A 27 -9.45 -5.13 5.71
N SER A 28 -9.02 -6.28 5.18
CA SER A 28 -7.61 -6.63 5.06
C SER A 28 -6.87 -5.72 4.08
N GLY A 29 -7.61 -5.03 3.20
CA GLY A 29 -7.06 -4.24 2.11
C GLY A 29 -6.68 -5.10 0.91
N TYR A 30 -7.14 -6.37 0.88
CA TYR A 30 -6.92 -7.33 -0.17
C TYR A 30 -8.17 -8.16 -0.39
N LEU A 31 -8.48 -8.49 -1.65
CA LEU A 31 -9.55 -9.44 -1.93
C LEU A 31 -8.94 -10.81 -2.13
N GLU A 32 -9.27 -11.75 -1.23
CA GLU A 32 -8.76 -13.12 -1.28
C GLU A 32 -9.84 -14.18 -1.02
N GLY A 33 -9.58 -15.40 -1.49
CA GLY A 33 -10.47 -16.56 -1.31
C GLY A 33 -11.91 -16.27 -1.74
N LYS A 34 -12.83 -16.26 -0.76
CA LYS A 34 -14.27 -16.07 -1.02
C LYS A 34 -14.63 -14.66 -1.48
N GLU A 35 -13.94 -13.64 -0.99
CA GLU A 35 -14.22 -12.24 -1.37
C GLU A 35 -13.94 -12.02 -2.85
N LEU A 36 -12.80 -12.54 -3.30
CA LEU A 36 -12.41 -12.52 -4.71
C LEU A 36 -13.38 -13.31 -5.59
N GLN A 37 -13.80 -14.50 -5.15
CA GLN A 37 -14.79 -15.31 -5.88
C GLN A 37 -16.14 -14.60 -5.99
N ASN A 38 -16.60 -13.96 -4.91
CA ASN A 38 -17.85 -13.19 -4.90
C ASN A 38 -17.76 -12.00 -5.86
N LEU A 39 -16.66 -11.25 -5.84
CA LEU A 39 -16.41 -10.15 -6.77
C LEU A 39 -16.48 -10.63 -8.23
N ILE A 40 -15.79 -11.72 -8.57
CA ILE A 40 -15.77 -12.26 -9.93
C ILE A 40 -17.17 -12.67 -10.36
N GLN A 41 -17.90 -13.36 -9.50
CA GLN A 41 -19.26 -13.83 -9.79
C GLN A 41 -20.23 -12.67 -9.98
N GLU A 42 -20.19 -11.66 -9.10
CA GLU A 42 -21.03 -10.46 -9.21
C GLU A 42 -20.66 -9.60 -10.41
N LEU A 43 -19.37 -9.44 -10.73
CA LEU A 43 -18.91 -8.73 -11.92
C LEU A 43 -19.48 -9.37 -13.20
N GLN A 44 -19.39 -10.69 -13.32
CA GLN A 44 -19.95 -11.43 -14.46
C GLN A 44 -21.47 -11.31 -14.53
N GLN A 45 -22.17 -11.44 -13.40
CA GLN A 45 -23.62 -11.33 -13.34
C GLN A 45 -24.11 -9.92 -13.68
N ALA A 46 -23.50 -8.89 -13.11
CA ALA A 46 -23.81 -7.49 -13.37
C ALA A 46 -23.65 -7.16 -14.86
N ARG A 47 -22.51 -7.54 -15.47
CA ARG A 47 -22.24 -7.30 -16.89
C ARG A 47 -23.22 -8.05 -17.79
N LYS A 48 -23.53 -9.31 -17.48
CA LYS A 48 -24.53 -10.10 -18.21
C LYS A 48 -25.95 -9.51 -18.10
N LYS A 49 -26.35 -9.04 -16.91
CA LYS A 49 -27.64 -8.36 -16.69
C LYS A 49 -27.75 -7.06 -17.46
N ALA A 50 -26.65 -6.31 -17.57
CA ALA A 50 -26.57 -5.09 -18.38
C ALA A 50 -26.43 -5.33 -19.89
N GLY A 51 -26.26 -6.58 -20.34
CA GLY A 51 -25.99 -6.90 -21.74
C GLY A 51 -24.63 -6.41 -22.25
N LEU A 52 -23.69 -6.16 -21.33
CA LEU A 52 -22.33 -5.72 -21.64
C LEU A 52 -21.38 -6.92 -21.73
N GLU A 53 -20.51 -6.92 -22.74
CA GLU A 53 -19.40 -7.88 -22.77
C GLU A 53 -18.34 -7.52 -21.74
N LEU A 54 -17.68 -8.54 -21.19
CA LEU A 54 -16.48 -8.37 -20.38
C LEU A 54 -15.36 -7.83 -21.27
N SER A 55 -14.67 -6.79 -20.80
CA SER A 55 -13.48 -6.29 -21.47
C SER A 55 -12.36 -7.34 -21.47
N PRO A 56 -11.34 -7.21 -22.34
CA PRO A 56 -10.20 -8.12 -22.33
C PRO A 56 -9.52 -8.24 -20.95
N GLU A 57 -9.44 -7.14 -20.21
CA GLU A 57 -8.87 -7.07 -18.86
C GLU A 57 -9.74 -7.86 -17.87
N MET A 58 -11.06 -7.68 -17.90
CA MET A 58 -12.00 -8.45 -17.09
C MET A 58 -11.98 -9.94 -17.40
N LYS A 59 -11.91 -10.31 -18.69
CA LYS A 59 -11.80 -11.72 -19.11
C LYS A 59 -10.53 -12.34 -18.56
N THR A 60 -9.40 -11.65 -18.73
CA THR A 60 -8.10 -12.11 -18.21
C THR A 60 -8.13 -12.27 -16.69
N PHE A 61 -8.74 -11.32 -15.99
CA PHE A 61 -8.90 -11.36 -14.54
C PHE A 61 -9.76 -12.55 -14.08
N VAL A 62 -10.92 -12.75 -14.70
CA VAL A 62 -11.81 -13.89 -14.43
C VAL A 62 -11.08 -15.21 -14.72
N ASP A 63 -10.34 -15.30 -15.81
CA ASP A 63 -9.64 -16.53 -16.20
C ASP A 63 -8.46 -16.83 -15.25
N GLN A 64 -7.76 -15.80 -14.77
CA GLN A 64 -6.63 -15.95 -13.85
C GLN A 64 -7.07 -16.32 -12.43
N TYR A 65 -8.12 -15.68 -11.92
CA TYR A 65 -8.52 -15.78 -10.51
C TYR A 65 -9.81 -16.56 -10.28
N GLY A 66 -10.62 -16.80 -11.31
CA GLY A 66 -11.93 -17.45 -11.18
C GLY A 66 -11.89 -18.95 -10.88
N GLN A 67 -10.72 -19.60 -11.01
CA GLN A 67 -10.53 -21.03 -10.68
C GLN A 67 -9.53 -21.26 -9.54
N LYS A 68 -8.94 -20.19 -9.00
CA LYS A 68 -7.88 -20.25 -8.00
C LYS A 68 -8.41 -19.76 -6.67
N ASP A 69 -8.37 -20.62 -5.66
CA ASP A 69 -8.75 -20.29 -4.28
C ASP A 69 -7.59 -19.59 -3.52
N ASP A 70 -6.39 -19.53 -4.13
CA ASP A 70 -5.17 -18.89 -3.57
C ASP A 70 -4.92 -17.47 -4.11
N GLY A 71 -5.85 -16.96 -4.92
CA GLY A 71 -5.75 -15.63 -5.50
C GLY A 71 -5.87 -14.54 -4.43
N LYS A 72 -4.88 -13.66 -4.36
CA LYS A 72 -4.91 -12.42 -3.57
C LYS A 72 -4.70 -11.26 -4.52
N ILE A 73 -5.60 -10.30 -4.51
CA ILE A 73 -5.46 -9.07 -5.30
C ILE A 73 -5.52 -7.83 -4.43
N GLY A 74 -4.73 -6.83 -4.79
CA GLY A 74 -4.81 -5.50 -4.22
C GLY A 74 -5.74 -4.57 -5.01
N ILE A 75 -6.04 -3.41 -4.41
CA ILE A 75 -6.91 -2.42 -5.03
C ILE A 75 -6.40 -1.87 -6.37
N VAL A 76 -5.07 -1.79 -6.51
CA VAL A 76 -4.40 -1.39 -7.75
C VAL A 76 -4.76 -2.35 -8.90
N GLU A 77 -4.78 -3.65 -8.62
CA GLU A 77 -5.11 -4.66 -9.63
C GLU A 77 -6.58 -4.55 -10.03
N LEU A 78 -7.49 -4.39 -9.07
CA LEU A 78 -8.91 -4.19 -9.37
C LEU A 78 -9.16 -2.90 -10.16
N ALA A 79 -8.44 -1.82 -9.84
CA ALA A 79 -8.55 -0.55 -10.56
C ALA A 79 -8.19 -0.72 -12.06
N HIS A 80 -7.24 -1.59 -12.39
CA HIS A 80 -6.88 -1.90 -13.77
C HIS A 80 -7.90 -2.78 -14.49
N VAL A 81 -8.68 -3.58 -13.75
CA VAL A 81 -9.70 -4.48 -14.29
C VAL A 81 -11.00 -3.73 -14.56
N LEU A 82 -11.40 -2.86 -13.64
CA LEU A 82 -12.62 -2.07 -13.75
C LEU A 82 -12.38 -0.80 -14.60
N PRO A 83 -13.37 -0.34 -15.38
CA PRO A 83 -13.26 0.86 -16.22
C PRO A 83 -13.40 2.12 -15.35
N THR A 84 -12.43 2.33 -14.47
CA THR A 84 -12.41 3.44 -13.51
C THR A 84 -11.94 4.72 -14.19
N GLU A 85 -12.36 5.89 -13.70
CA GLU A 85 -11.99 7.16 -14.31
C GLU A 85 -10.46 7.35 -14.39
N GLU A 86 -9.97 7.89 -15.52
CA GLU A 86 -8.54 7.94 -15.85
C GLU A 86 -7.72 8.72 -14.81
N ASN A 87 -8.27 9.83 -14.30
CA ASN A 87 -7.60 10.66 -13.30
C ASN A 87 -7.36 9.91 -11.99
N PHE A 88 -8.30 9.04 -11.62
CA PHE A 88 -8.18 8.19 -10.44
C PHE A 88 -7.19 7.05 -10.70
N LEU A 89 -7.26 6.40 -11.87
CA LEU A 89 -6.29 5.38 -12.25
C LEU A 89 -4.85 5.87 -12.26
N LEU A 90 -4.62 7.15 -12.59
CA LEU A 90 -3.29 7.75 -12.54
C LEU A 90 -2.66 7.71 -11.15
N LEU A 91 -3.48 7.79 -10.08
CA LEU A 91 -3.00 7.67 -8.70
C LEU A 91 -2.39 6.28 -8.45
N PHE A 92 -2.99 5.22 -9.02
CA PHE A 92 -2.52 3.84 -8.88
C PHE A 92 -1.51 3.42 -9.96
N ARG A 93 -1.43 4.14 -11.07
CA ARG A 93 -0.44 3.94 -12.15
C ARG A 93 0.85 4.72 -11.92
N CYS A 94 1.00 5.32 -10.75
CA CYS A 94 2.13 6.14 -10.44
C CYS A 94 3.43 5.36 -10.64
N GLN A 95 4.18 5.72 -11.69
CA GLN A 95 5.44 5.04 -12.02
C GLN A 95 6.50 5.19 -10.93
N GLN A 96 6.31 6.11 -9.98
CA GLN A 96 7.17 6.32 -8.81
C GLN A 96 6.95 5.27 -7.70
N LEU A 97 5.90 4.45 -7.82
CA LEU A 97 5.60 3.38 -6.87
C LEU A 97 5.97 1.99 -7.42
N LYS A 98 6.80 1.96 -8.48
CA LYS A 98 7.25 0.71 -9.10
C LYS A 98 8.18 -0.09 -8.20
N SER A 99 8.87 0.57 -7.27
CA SER A 99 9.69 -0.11 -6.27
C SER A 99 9.45 0.46 -4.89
N CYS A 100 9.60 -0.39 -3.87
CA CYS A 100 9.59 0.04 -2.48
C CYS A 100 10.62 1.15 -2.19
N GLU A 101 11.78 1.15 -2.86
CA GLU A 101 12.81 2.18 -2.67
C GLU A 101 12.32 3.57 -3.09
N GLU A 102 11.68 3.69 -4.25
CA GLU A 102 11.12 4.95 -4.73
C GLU A 102 9.93 5.40 -3.88
N PHE A 103 9.10 4.46 -3.43
CA PHE A 103 8.02 4.72 -2.49
C PHE A 103 8.53 5.30 -1.18
N MET A 104 9.54 4.70 -0.56
CA MET A 104 10.13 5.20 0.69
C MET A 104 10.74 6.61 0.54
N LYS A 105 11.44 6.87 -0.56
CA LYS A 105 11.97 8.22 -0.85
C LYS A 105 10.86 9.23 -1.02
N THR A 106 9.77 8.81 -1.66
CA THR A 106 8.59 9.65 -1.88
C THR A 106 7.89 9.90 -0.55
N TRP A 107 7.64 8.87 0.27
CA TRP A 107 7.10 8.98 1.62
C TRP A 107 7.84 10.04 2.43
N ARG A 108 9.17 9.88 2.55
CA ARG A 108 10.03 10.80 3.30
C ARG A 108 10.04 12.23 2.76
N LYS A 109 9.72 12.43 1.48
CA LYS A 109 9.59 13.76 0.89
C LYS A 109 8.31 14.46 1.37
N TYR A 110 7.23 13.72 1.61
CA TYR A 110 5.93 14.28 1.97
C TYR A 110 5.63 14.25 3.46
N ASP A 111 6.22 13.32 4.22
CA ASP A 111 6.27 13.34 5.68
C ASP A 111 7.28 14.40 6.13
N THR A 112 6.85 15.67 6.07
CA THR A 112 7.74 16.83 6.20
C THR A 112 8.12 17.12 7.64
N ASP A 113 7.28 16.71 8.59
CA ASP A 113 7.51 16.87 10.01
C ASP A 113 8.17 15.64 10.65
N HIS A 114 8.45 14.59 9.86
CA HIS A 114 8.97 13.31 10.33
C HIS A 114 8.11 12.71 11.44
N SER A 115 6.80 12.95 11.38
CA SER A 115 5.84 12.38 12.31
C SER A 115 5.74 10.86 12.13
N GLY A 116 6.09 10.35 10.95
CA GLY A 116 5.92 8.95 10.60
C GLY A 116 4.54 8.63 10.02
N PHE A 117 3.71 9.65 9.82
CA PHE A 117 2.38 9.55 9.26
C PHE A 117 2.22 10.58 8.15
N ILE A 118 1.43 10.28 7.13
CA ILE A 118 1.04 11.26 6.12
C ILE A 118 -0.31 11.83 6.55
N GLU A 119 -0.31 13.08 6.99
CA GLU A 119 -1.54 13.77 7.37
C GLU A 119 -2.38 14.14 6.13
N THR A 120 -3.65 14.52 6.34
CA THR A 120 -4.58 14.85 5.25
C THR A 120 -4.00 15.91 4.27
N GLU A 121 -3.35 16.96 4.78
CA GLU A 121 -2.77 18.01 3.94
C GLU A 121 -1.51 17.52 3.19
N GLU A 122 -0.70 16.66 3.80
CA GLU A 122 0.46 16.05 3.15
C GLU A 122 0.04 15.06 2.06
N LEU A 123 -1.00 14.25 2.31
CA LEU A 123 -1.61 13.37 1.32
C LEU A 123 -2.16 14.17 0.14
N LYS A 124 -2.86 15.28 0.41
CA LYS A 124 -3.39 16.17 -0.61
C LYS A 124 -2.28 16.76 -1.48
N ASN A 125 -1.17 17.17 -0.87
CA ASN A 125 0.02 17.66 -1.59
C ASN A 125 0.68 16.55 -2.41
N PHE A 126 0.79 15.34 -1.87
CA PHE A 126 1.27 14.16 -2.60
C PHE A 126 0.44 13.88 -3.85
N LEU A 127 -0.89 13.82 -3.70
CA LEU A 127 -1.81 13.58 -4.81
C LEU A 127 -1.73 14.71 -5.86
N LYS A 128 -1.60 15.96 -5.42
CA LYS A 128 -1.42 17.10 -6.32
C LYS A 128 -0.14 17.01 -7.14
N ASP A 129 1.01 16.80 -6.48
CA ASP A 129 2.30 16.63 -7.16
C ASP A 129 2.28 15.47 -8.15
N LEU A 130 1.57 14.38 -7.82
CA LEU A 130 1.42 13.20 -8.66
C LEU A 130 0.62 13.52 -9.94
N LEU A 131 -0.51 14.21 -9.79
CA LEU A 131 -1.35 14.64 -10.91
C LEU A 131 -0.63 15.66 -11.80
N GLU A 132 0.07 16.62 -11.20
CA GLU A 132 0.90 17.60 -11.93
C GLU A 132 2.01 16.92 -12.74
N LYS A 133 2.71 15.93 -12.16
CA LYS A 133 3.71 15.12 -12.89
C LYS A 133 3.11 14.31 -14.04
N ALA A 134 1.87 13.85 -13.90
CA ALA A 134 1.12 13.19 -14.96
C ALA A 134 0.56 14.16 -16.03
N ASN A 135 0.89 15.46 -15.91
CA ASN A 135 0.40 16.54 -16.77
C ASN A 135 -1.13 16.64 -16.80
N LYS A 136 -1.78 16.30 -15.67
CA LYS A 136 -3.22 16.42 -15.46
C LYS A 136 -3.48 17.47 -14.40
N THR A 137 -4.28 18.47 -14.75
CA THR A 137 -4.80 19.44 -13.79
C THR A 137 -6.13 18.93 -13.27
N VAL A 138 -6.23 18.82 -11.95
CA VAL A 138 -7.45 18.43 -11.23
C VAL A 138 -7.85 19.60 -10.36
N ASP A 139 -9.15 19.84 -10.23
CA ASP A 139 -9.66 20.89 -9.36
C ASP A 139 -9.50 20.53 -7.88
N ASP A 140 -9.39 21.54 -7.02
CA ASP A 140 -9.23 21.33 -5.58
C ASP A 140 -10.37 20.50 -4.98
N LYS A 141 -11.56 20.53 -5.59
CA LYS A 141 -12.72 19.76 -5.15
C LYS A 141 -12.55 18.26 -5.43
N LYS A 142 -12.15 17.85 -6.64
CA LYS A 142 -11.83 16.43 -6.88
C LYS A 142 -10.58 15.98 -6.15
N LEU A 143 -9.59 16.87 -5.97
CA LEU A 143 -8.41 16.54 -5.17
C LEU A 143 -8.80 16.21 -3.73
N ALA A 144 -9.69 17.02 -3.13
CA ALA A 144 -10.24 16.75 -1.80
C ALA A 144 -11.05 15.45 -1.78
N GLU A 145 -11.86 15.19 -2.81
CA GLU A 145 -12.59 13.92 -2.96
C GLU A 145 -11.62 12.73 -2.99
N TYR A 146 -10.56 12.78 -3.80
CA TYR A 146 -9.57 11.71 -3.85
C TYR A 146 -8.82 11.53 -2.53
N THR A 147 -8.53 12.63 -1.83
CA THR A 147 -7.86 12.59 -0.52
C THR A 147 -8.75 11.89 0.51
N ASP A 148 -10.03 12.27 0.60
CA ASP A 148 -11.01 11.67 1.50
C ASP A 148 -11.22 10.18 1.20
N LEU A 149 -11.30 9.83 -0.08
CA LEU A 149 -11.46 8.44 -0.48
C LEU A 149 -10.20 7.60 -0.20
N MET A 150 -9.00 8.15 -0.45
CA MET A 150 -7.73 7.48 -0.11
C MET A 150 -7.63 7.21 1.40
N LEU A 151 -8.00 8.18 2.23
CA LEU A 151 -8.07 7.96 3.68
C LEU A 151 -9.02 6.80 3.98
N LYS A 152 -10.28 6.86 3.52
CA LYS A 152 -11.27 5.80 3.78
C LYS A 152 -10.88 4.38 3.40
N LEU A 153 -9.94 4.18 2.48
CA LEU A 153 -9.43 2.84 2.16
C LEU A 153 -8.28 2.39 3.03
N PHE A 154 -7.33 3.31 3.23
CA PHE A 154 -6.02 2.94 3.72
C PHE A 154 -5.93 3.19 5.22
N ASP A 155 -6.55 4.28 5.69
CA ASP A 155 -6.72 4.64 7.11
C ASP A 155 -7.65 3.62 7.79
N SER A 156 -7.06 2.53 8.24
CA SER A 156 -7.79 1.40 8.82
C SER A 156 -8.16 1.70 10.27
N ASN A 157 -7.36 2.52 10.95
CA ASN A 157 -7.58 2.92 12.33
C ASN A 157 -8.53 4.14 12.46
N ASN A 158 -8.89 4.78 11.34
CA ASN A 158 -9.71 5.99 11.21
C ASN A 158 -9.15 7.18 12.02
N ASP A 159 -7.83 7.34 12.08
CA ASP A 159 -7.17 8.44 12.78
C ASP A 159 -7.02 9.71 11.92
N GLY A 160 -7.41 9.66 10.64
CA GLY A 160 -7.31 10.75 9.67
C GLY A 160 -5.92 10.93 9.08
N LYS A 161 -5.01 9.99 9.34
CA LYS A 161 -3.64 9.95 8.86
C LYS A 161 -3.38 8.60 8.19
N LEU A 162 -2.37 8.54 7.34
CA LEU A 162 -1.91 7.29 6.77
C LEU A 162 -0.60 6.88 7.42
N GLU A 163 -0.54 5.65 7.89
CA GLU A 163 0.70 5.00 8.28
C GLU A 163 1.45 4.45 7.08
N LEU A 164 2.76 4.24 7.23
CA LEU A 164 3.61 3.68 6.19
C LEU A 164 3.07 2.32 5.71
N THR A 165 2.62 1.48 6.63
CA THR A 165 2.03 0.16 6.31
C THR A 165 0.69 0.24 5.60
N GLU A 166 -0.08 1.30 5.83
CA GLU A 166 -1.38 1.52 5.19
C GLU A 166 -1.18 1.98 3.75
N MET A 167 -0.33 2.99 3.54
CA MET A 167 -0.02 3.47 2.20
C MET A 167 0.80 2.45 1.39
N ALA A 168 1.56 1.58 2.05
CA ALA A 168 2.24 0.46 1.40
C ALA A 168 1.29 -0.44 0.61
N ARG A 169 0.01 -0.54 0.98
CA ARG A 169 -0.98 -1.33 0.23
C ARG A 169 -1.19 -0.84 -1.22
N LEU A 170 -0.77 0.40 -1.54
CA LEU A 170 -0.69 0.89 -2.91
C LEU A 170 0.43 0.25 -3.74
N LEU A 171 1.39 -0.41 -3.10
CA LEU A 171 2.48 -1.10 -3.79
C LEU A 171 2.01 -2.45 -4.32
N PRO A 172 2.50 -2.86 -5.50
CA PRO A 172 2.25 -4.20 -6.02
C PRO A 172 2.61 -5.27 -4.98
N VAL A 173 1.70 -6.23 -4.76
CA VAL A 173 1.83 -7.30 -3.74
C VAL A 173 3.17 -8.01 -3.82
N GLN A 174 3.69 -8.19 -5.04
CA GLN A 174 4.94 -8.90 -5.34
C GLN A 174 6.17 -8.19 -4.78
N GLU A 175 6.16 -6.85 -4.70
CA GLU A 175 7.28 -6.04 -4.23
C GLU A 175 7.08 -5.51 -2.81
N ASN A 176 5.90 -5.67 -2.24
CA ASN A 176 5.50 -5.08 -0.97
C ASN A 176 6.10 -5.85 0.24
N PHE A 177 7.37 -5.60 0.54
CA PHE A 177 8.02 -6.19 1.71
C PHE A 177 7.41 -5.72 3.04
N LEU A 178 6.76 -4.55 3.07
CA LEU A 178 6.18 -3.98 4.28
C LEU A 178 5.08 -4.87 4.87
N LEU A 179 4.33 -5.58 4.01
CA LEU A 179 3.36 -6.59 4.47
C LEU A 179 4.04 -7.75 5.19
N LYS A 180 5.19 -8.22 4.70
CA LYS A 180 5.96 -9.30 5.35
C LYS A 180 6.46 -8.84 6.72
N PHE A 181 6.82 -7.57 6.83
CA PHE A 181 7.29 -6.98 8.07
C PHE A 181 6.16 -6.71 9.08
N GLN A 182 4.88 -6.68 8.67
CA GLN A 182 3.76 -6.60 9.62
C GLN A 182 3.74 -7.78 10.60
N GLY A 183 4.05 -9.00 10.13
CA GLY A 183 4.18 -10.19 10.99
C GLY A 183 5.43 -10.18 11.89
N VAL A 184 6.38 -9.28 11.61
CA VAL A 184 7.67 -9.15 12.29
C VAL A 184 7.73 -7.94 13.22
N LYS A 185 6.70 -7.09 13.19
CA LYS A 185 6.59 -5.93 14.06
C LYS A 185 6.69 -6.37 15.53
N MET A 186 7.57 -5.72 16.27
CA MET A 186 7.76 -5.95 17.70
C MET A 186 7.17 -4.79 18.50
N CYS A 187 6.90 -5.00 19.79
CA CYS A 187 6.39 -3.93 20.64
C CYS A 187 7.42 -2.82 20.81
N GLY A 188 7.00 -1.58 21.07
CA GLY A 188 7.90 -0.43 21.18
C GLY A 188 9.06 -0.64 22.17
N LYS A 189 8.84 -1.40 23.25
CA LYS A 189 9.90 -1.75 24.22
C LYS A 189 10.95 -2.71 23.67
N GLU A 190 10.52 -3.70 22.90
CA GLU A 190 11.43 -4.64 22.24
C GLU A 190 12.19 -3.95 21.11
N PHE A 191 11.50 -3.09 20.35
CA PHE A 191 12.10 -2.26 19.32
C PHE A 191 13.19 -1.36 19.88
N ASN A 192 12.90 -0.63 20.97
CA ASN A 192 13.89 0.25 21.61
C ASN A 192 15.13 -0.52 22.09
N LYS A 193 14.94 -1.72 22.67
CA LYS A 193 16.06 -2.57 23.09
C LYS A 193 16.85 -3.12 21.91
N ALA A 194 16.18 -3.50 20.83
CA ALA A 194 16.85 -3.95 19.62
C ALA A 194 17.66 -2.80 19.01
N PHE A 195 17.07 -1.61 18.89
CA PHE A 195 17.75 -0.43 18.36
C PHE A 195 19.04 -0.13 19.15
N GLU A 196 18.96 -0.08 20.48
CA GLU A 196 20.13 0.17 21.35
C GLU A 196 21.16 -0.97 21.33
N LEU A 197 20.75 -2.19 20.95
CA LEU A 197 21.66 -3.33 20.80
C LEU A 197 22.45 -3.27 19.49
N TYR A 198 21.83 -2.78 18.41
CA TYR A 198 22.44 -2.71 17.09
C TYR A 198 23.12 -1.38 16.78
N ASP A 199 22.77 -0.29 17.46
CA ASP A 199 23.55 0.95 17.53
C ASP A 199 24.81 0.71 18.38
N GLN A 200 25.80 0.05 17.78
CA GLN A 200 26.98 -0.45 18.50
C GLN A 200 27.94 0.65 18.89
N ASP A 201 27.99 1.71 18.09
CA ASP A 201 28.85 2.86 18.32
C ASP A 201 28.16 3.95 19.17
N GLY A 202 26.86 3.83 19.42
CA GLY A 202 26.07 4.75 20.25
C GLY A 202 25.90 6.12 19.61
N ASN A 203 25.96 6.20 18.28
CA ASN A 203 25.86 7.45 17.53
C ASN A 203 24.41 7.96 17.42
N GLY A 204 23.43 7.15 17.84
CA GLY A 204 22.00 7.48 17.85
C GLY A 204 21.26 7.21 16.53
N TYR A 205 21.92 6.57 15.55
CA TYR A 205 21.37 6.12 14.28
C TYR A 205 21.94 4.76 13.89
N ILE A 206 21.21 4.02 13.05
CA ILE A 206 21.69 2.76 12.49
C ILE A 206 22.24 3.01 11.10
N ASP A 207 23.49 2.61 10.87
CA ASP A 207 24.12 2.66 9.55
C ASP A 207 23.81 1.43 8.68
N GLU A 208 24.35 1.37 7.46
CA GLU A 208 24.12 0.25 6.54
C GLU A 208 24.65 -1.10 7.05
N ASN A 209 25.74 -1.11 7.82
CA ASN A 209 26.32 -2.34 8.36
C ASN A 209 25.54 -2.83 9.57
N GLU A 210 25.13 -1.90 10.45
CA GLU A 210 24.30 -2.20 11.61
C GLU A 210 22.91 -2.68 11.18
N LEU A 211 22.34 -2.08 10.13
CA LEU A 211 21.09 -2.55 9.53
C LEU A 211 21.23 -3.97 8.97
N ASP A 212 22.36 -4.30 8.33
CA ASP A 212 22.60 -5.64 7.79
C ASP A 212 22.62 -6.70 8.90
N ALA A 213 23.26 -6.38 10.04
CA ALA A 213 23.26 -7.24 11.22
C ALA A 213 21.84 -7.42 11.81
N LEU A 214 21.10 -6.31 11.94
CA LEU A 214 19.72 -6.33 12.42
C LEU A 214 18.82 -7.18 11.53
N LEU A 215 18.93 -7.03 10.20
CA LEU A 215 18.11 -7.77 9.23
C LEU A 215 18.42 -9.27 9.24
N LYS A 216 19.69 -9.66 9.40
CA LYS A 216 20.07 -11.07 9.55
C LYS A 216 19.41 -11.70 10.76
N ASP A 217 19.48 -11.04 11.91
CA ASP A 217 18.88 -11.54 13.14
C ASP A 217 17.35 -11.57 13.07
N LEU A 218 16.72 -10.59 12.41
CA LEU A 218 15.28 -10.60 12.15
C LEU A 218 14.87 -11.76 11.23
N CYS A 219 15.61 -11.99 10.14
CA CYS A 219 15.37 -13.12 9.25
C CYS A 219 15.58 -14.45 9.96
N GLU A 220 16.56 -14.58 10.86
CA GLU A 220 16.78 -15.80 11.63
C GLU A 220 15.65 -16.09 12.62
N LYS A 221 15.09 -15.05 13.25
CA LYS A 221 13.96 -15.17 14.17
C LYS A 221 12.63 -15.41 13.45
N ASN A 222 12.45 -14.84 12.26
CA ASN A 222 11.19 -14.84 11.52
C ASN A 222 11.31 -15.53 10.16
N LYS A 223 11.92 -16.73 10.12
CA LYS A 223 12.14 -17.51 8.90
C LYS A 223 10.86 -17.91 8.14
N GLN A 224 9.70 -17.76 8.76
CA GLN A 224 8.40 -18.03 8.14
C GLN A 224 7.96 -16.87 7.22
N ASP A 225 8.27 -15.62 7.61
CA ASP A 225 7.83 -14.41 6.90
C ASP A 225 8.93 -13.76 6.07
N LEU A 226 10.19 -13.87 6.50
CA LEU A 226 11.35 -13.23 5.89
C LEU A 226 12.31 -14.24 5.26
N ASP A 227 12.82 -13.90 4.07
CA ASP A 227 13.81 -14.69 3.35
C ASP A 227 15.19 -14.03 3.44
N ILE A 228 16.19 -14.77 3.90
CA ILE A 228 17.60 -14.34 3.99
C ILE A 228 18.13 -13.91 2.62
N ASN A 229 17.67 -14.54 1.53
CA ASN A 229 18.10 -14.18 0.18
C ASN A 229 17.63 -12.78 -0.24
N ASN A 230 16.60 -12.25 0.41
CA ASN A 230 16.03 -10.94 0.15
C ASN A 230 16.58 -9.85 1.07
N ILE A 231 17.50 -10.16 2.01
CA ILE A 231 18.15 -9.16 2.87
C ILE A 231 18.71 -7.97 2.09
N PRO A 232 19.42 -8.15 0.95
CA PRO A 232 19.92 -7.00 0.18
C PRO A 232 18.80 -6.07 -0.31
N MET A 233 17.64 -6.64 -0.68
CA MET A 233 16.46 -5.89 -1.12
C MET A 233 15.81 -5.14 0.06
N TYR A 234 15.64 -5.80 1.20
CA TYR A 234 15.11 -5.18 2.42
C TYR A 234 16.02 -4.04 2.87
N LYS A 235 17.33 -4.29 2.94
CA LYS A 235 18.34 -3.30 3.32
C LYS A 235 18.26 -2.07 2.43
N LYS A 236 18.22 -2.26 1.10
CA LYS A 236 18.12 -1.15 0.13
C LYS A 236 16.83 -0.35 0.30
N SER A 237 15.71 -1.04 0.54
CA SER A 237 14.40 -0.40 0.70
C SER A 237 14.30 0.38 2.02
N ILE A 238 14.80 -0.18 3.12
CA ILE A 238 14.81 0.49 4.43
C ILE A 238 15.79 1.66 4.41
N MET A 239 16.97 1.51 3.82
CA MET A 239 17.95 2.59 3.69
C MET A 239 17.44 3.75 2.83
N ALA A 240 16.39 3.56 2.04
CA ALA A 240 15.74 4.64 1.31
C ALA A 240 14.97 5.61 2.21
N LEU A 241 14.60 5.19 3.44
CA LEU A 241 14.10 6.07 4.51
C LEU A 241 15.22 6.80 5.26
N SER A 242 16.48 6.39 5.08
CA SER A 242 17.59 6.99 5.83
C SER A 242 17.89 8.42 5.41
N ASP A 243 18.43 9.21 6.34
CA ASP A 243 19.00 10.52 6.07
C ASP A 243 20.47 10.47 5.70
N GLY A 244 20.74 10.36 4.40
CA GLY A 244 22.13 10.27 3.91
C GLY A 244 22.87 9.04 4.43
N GLY A 245 22.17 7.91 4.58
CA GLY A 245 22.73 6.66 5.11
C GLY A 245 22.57 6.48 6.62
N LYS A 246 21.88 7.39 7.30
CA LYS A 246 21.61 7.34 8.75
C LYS A 246 20.15 7.03 9.01
N LEU A 247 19.85 5.88 9.59
CA LEU A 247 18.50 5.52 9.99
C LEU A 247 18.28 5.92 11.44
N TYR A 248 17.50 6.95 11.67
CA TYR A 248 17.15 7.32 13.03
C TYR A 248 16.11 6.35 13.60
N ARG A 249 15.97 6.38 14.92
CA ARG A 249 15.00 5.56 15.65
C ARG A 249 13.58 5.72 15.10
N THR A 250 13.19 6.95 14.76
CA THR A 250 11.89 7.28 14.17
C THR A 250 11.68 6.59 12.82
N ASP A 251 12.69 6.61 11.94
CA ASP A 251 12.59 6.03 10.60
C ASP A 251 12.44 4.51 10.65
N LEU A 252 13.23 3.85 11.52
CA LEU A 252 13.20 2.40 11.64
C LEU A 252 11.96 1.90 12.41
N ALA A 253 11.41 2.72 13.31
CA ALA A 253 10.19 2.40 14.04
C ALA A 253 9.01 2.20 13.10
N LEU A 254 8.94 2.93 11.98
CA LEU A 254 7.85 2.81 10.99
C LEU A 254 7.70 1.40 10.42
N ILE A 255 8.81 0.66 10.36
CA ILE A 255 8.85 -0.67 9.75
C ILE A 255 8.76 -1.76 10.81
N LEU A 256 9.49 -1.59 11.93
CA LEU A 256 9.70 -2.65 12.91
C LEU A 256 8.91 -2.50 14.19
N SER A 257 8.38 -1.32 14.49
CA SER A 257 7.52 -1.12 15.64
C SER A 257 6.07 -1.38 15.23
N ALA A 258 5.39 -2.24 15.99
CA ALA A 258 3.96 -2.05 16.16
C ALA A 258 3.82 -0.75 16.95
N GLY A 259 3.10 0.25 16.44
CA GLY A 259 2.87 1.49 17.18
C GLY A 259 2.41 1.17 18.60
N ASP A 260 2.90 1.92 19.59
CA ASP A 260 2.34 1.83 20.93
C ASP A 260 0.91 2.38 20.84
N ASN A 261 -0.10 1.50 20.88
CA ASN A 261 -1.51 1.87 21.10
C ASN A 261 -1.66 2.88 22.25
#